data_AF-A0AAJ1B2I6-F1
#
_entry.id   AF-A0AAJ1B2I6-F1
#
_cell.length_a   1.000
_cell.length_b   1.000
_cell.length_c   1.000
_cell.angle_alpha   90.00
_cell.angle_beta   90.00
_cell.angle_gamma   90.00
#
_symmetry.space_group_name_H-M   'P 1'
#
loop_
_entity.id
_entity.type
_entity.pdbx_description
1 polymer ?
#
loop_
_entity_poly.entity_id
_entity_poly.type
_entity_poly.pdbx_seq_one_letter_code
_entity_poly.pdbx_strand_id
1 'polypeptide(L)'
;AYVQILNENKELIYDFITGTETVQIDGLKDGKYYFHEDLAPQGFTLAQDVEFNVKDGKIQKIEMTDTITEVTKKDESGNLLANADMEI
;
A
#
# COMPACT_ATOMS: atom_id res chain seq x y z
N ALA A 1 -8.02 -0.02 0.88
CA ALA A 1 -6.99 -0.88 1.48
C ALA A 1 -6.84 -0.57 2.97
N TYR A 2 -6.10 -1.36 3.73
CA TYR A 2 -5.62 -0.95 5.06
C TYR A 2 -4.16 -0.48 4.93
N VAL A 3 -3.92 0.77 5.33
CA VAL A 3 -2.65 1.47 5.13
C VAL A 3 -2.13 1.98 6.47
N GLN A 4 -0.81 1.95 6.62
CA GLN A 4 -0.07 2.42 7.77
C GLN A 4 0.92 3.51 7.35
N ILE A 5 1.19 4.45 8.25
CA ILE A 5 2.38 5.30 8.19
C ILE A 5 3.36 4.84 9.26
N LEU A 6 4.55 4.48 8.80
CA LEU A 6 5.66 4.08 9.67
C LEU A 6 6.74 5.16 9.66
N ASN A 7 7.43 5.35 10.79
CA ASN A 7 8.62 6.20 10.83
C ASN A 7 9.88 5.46 10.32
N GLU A 8 11.04 6.12 10.35
CA GLU A 8 12.32 5.52 9.93
C GLU A 8 12.70 4.23 10.68
N ASN A 9 12.27 4.08 11.94
CA ASN A 9 12.50 2.88 12.75
C ASN A 9 11.46 1.78 12.48
N LYS A 10 10.57 1.96 11.50
CA LYS A 10 9.42 1.09 11.21
C LYS A 10 8.42 1.00 12.37
N GLU A 11 8.35 2.03 13.22
CA GLU A 11 7.33 2.15 14.26
C GLU A 11 6.06 2.75 13.68
N LEU A 12 4.91 2.19 14.06
CA LEU A 12 3.58 2.65 13.63
C LEU A 12 3.28 4.03 14.20
N ILE A 13 2.96 4.97 13.32
CA ILE A 13 2.54 6.33 13.69
C ILE A 13 1.04 6.52 13.47
N TYR A 14 0.52 6.04 12.34
CA TYR A 14 -0.90 6.09 11.99
C TYR A 14 -1.32 4.85 11.20
N ASP A 15 -2.58 4.48 11.32
CA ASP A 15 -3.25 3.53 10.44
C ASP A 15 -4.60 4.07 9.98
N PHE A 16 -5.04 3.66 8.79
CA PHE A 16 -6.33 4.08 8.23
C PHE A 16 -6.74 3.16 7.08
N ILE A 17 -8.05 3.17 6.78
CA ILE A 17 -8.60 2.49 5.61
C ILE A 17 -8.72 3.49 4.46
N THR A 18 -8.12 3.18 3.32
CA THR A 18 -8.22 3.97 2.08
C THR A 18 -9.39 3.51 1.23
N GLY A 19 -10.03 4.47 0.55
CA GLY A 19 -11.11 4.27 -0.42
C GLY A 19 -10.94 5.21 -1.61
N THR A 20 -12.04 5.78 -2.12
CA THR A 20 -11.98 6.77 -3.23
C THR A 20 -11.73 8.21 -2.75
N GLU A 21 -11.67 8.42 -1.44
CA GLU A 21 -11.54 9.76 -0.84
C GLU A 21 -10.09 10.05 -0.45
N THR A 22 -9.76 11.35 -0.43
CA THR A 22 -8.44 11.81 0.04
C THR A 22 -8.37 11.75 1.55
N VAL A 23 -7.27 11.21 2.09
CA VAL A 23 -6.98 11.18 3.53
C VAL A 23 -6.07 12.36 3.89
N GLN A 24 -6.44 13.12 4.92
CA GLN A 24 -5.61 14.18 5.50
C GLN A 24 -4.97 13.69 6.80
N ILE A 25 -3.68 13.97 6.98
CA ILE A 25 -2.88 13.49 8.11
C ILE A 25 -2.10 14.68 8.65
N ASP A 26 -2.36 15.01 9.91
CA ASP A 26 -1.76 16.14 10.60
C ASP A 26 -0.77 15.68 11.68
N GLY A 27 0.09 16.61 12.11
CA GLY A 27 0.96 16.39 13.28
C GLY A 27 2.21 15.54 13.03
N LEU A 28 2.53 15.20 11.78
CA LEU A 28 3.84 14.63 11.45
C LEU A 28 4.93 15.68 11.63
N LYS A 29 5.99 15.31 12.34
CA LYS A 29 7.19 16.13 12.49
C LYS A 29 8.08 15.96 11.26
N ASP A 30 9.05 16.85 11.11
CA ASP A 30 10.07 16.71 10.09
C ASP A 30 10.82 15.37 10.26
N GLY A 31 10.91 14.60 9.19
CA GLY A 31 11.45 13.24 9.23
C GLY A 31 11.11 12.41 8.01
N LYS A 32 11.67 11.20 7.99
CA LYS A 32 11.42 10.18 6.97
C LYS A 32 10.33 9.22 7.45
N TYR A 33 9.45 8.86 6.53
CA TYR A 33 8.30 8.00 6.77
C TYR A 33 8.06 7.06 5.58
N TYR A 34 7.21 6.06 5.81
CA TYR A 34 6.78 5.09 4.81
C TYR A 34 5.26 4.98 4.83
N PHE A 35 4.63 5.04 3.65
CA PHE A 35 3.30 4.45 3.48
C PHE A 35 3.47 2.95 3.26
N HIS A 36 2.85 2.16 4.13
CA HIS A 36 2.88 0.71 4.09
C HIS A 36 1.45 0.19 3.94
N GLU A 37 1.16 -0.52 2.85
CA GLU A 37 -0.11 -1.23 2.73
C GLU A 37 0.01 -2.57 3.44
N ASP A 38 -0.81 -2.75 4.48
CA ASP A 38 -0.82 -3.98 5.29
C ASP A 38 -1.91 -4.96 4.77
N LEU A 39 -2.99 -4.44 4.17
CA LEU A 39 -4.01 -5.26 3.51
C LEU A 39 -4.51 -4.66 2.21
N ALA A 40 -4.20 -5.35 1.10
CA ALA A 40 -4.74 -5.03 -0.22
C ALA A 40 -6.23 -5.40 -0.34
N PRO A 41 -7.02 -4.64 -1.12
CA PRO A 41 -8.39 -5.01 -1.47
C PRO A 41 -8.44 -6.36 -2.22
N GLN A 42 -9.59 -7.03 -2.18
CA GLN A 42 -9.80 -8.27 -2.93
C GLN A 42 -9.53 -8.07 -4.43
N GLY A 43 -8.73 -8.96 -5.01
CA GLY A 43 -8.36 -8.90 -6.44
C GLY A 43 -7.12 -8.04 -6.75
N PHE A 44 -6.50 -7.44 -5.73
CA PHE A 44 -5.25 -6.68 -5.84
C PHE A 44 -4.13 -7.34 -5.05
N THR A 45 -2.89 -6.98 -5.36
CA THR A 45 -1.71 -7.39 -4.59
C THR A 45 -1.19 -6.22 -3.77
N LEU A 46 -0.59 -6.54 -2.62
CA LEU A 46 0.08 -5.54 -1.78
C LEU A 46 1.03 -4.67 -2.61
N ALA A 47 0.83 -3.37 -2.52
CA ALA A 47 1.72 -2.37 -3.06
C ALA A 47 3.03 -2.32 -2.25
N GLN A 48 4.09 -1.83 -2.89
CA GLN A 48 5.37 -1.63 -2.22
C GLN A 48 5.32 -0.42 -1.28
N ASP A 49 6.12 -0.46 -0.22
CA ASP A 49 6.34 0.69 0.66
C ASP A 49 6.74 1.92 -0.16
N VAL A 50 6.06 3.04 0.08
CA VAL A 50 6.41 4.34 -0.52
C VAL A 50 7.09 5.21 0.54
N GLU A 51 8.37 5.49 0.35
CA GLU A 51 9.11 6.42 1.22
C GLU A 51 8.71 7.87 0.93
N PHE A 52 8.55 8.67 1.98
CA PHE A 52 8.39 10.11 1.87
C PHE A 52 9.07 10.85 3.02
N ASN A 53 9.30 12.15 2.81
CA ASN A 53 9.92 13.02 3.81
C ASN A 53 9.02 14.22 4.09
N VAL A 54 8.83 14.51 5.38
CA VAL A 54 8.17 15.72 5.88
C VAL A 54 9.26 16.75 6.19
N LYS A 55 9.09 17.98 5.69
CA LYS A 55 9.96 19.12 6.00
C LYS A 55 9.13 20.38 6.15
N ASP A 56 9.50 21.23 7.11
CA ASP A 56 8.81 22.48 7.43
C ASP A 56 7.30 22.30 7.68
N GLY A 57 6.90 21.14 8.22
CA GLY A 57 5.49 20.80 8.47
C GLY A 57 4.61 20.72 7.22
N LYS A 58 5.20 20.65 6.01
CA LYS A 58 4.46 20.45 4.76
C LYS A 58 4.70 19.05 4.23
N ILE A 59 3.61 18.33 3.99
CA ILE A 59 3.62 17.07 3.26
C ILE A 59 3.66 17.41 1.76
N GLN A 60 4.62 16.85 1.04
CA GLN A 60 4.60 16.88 -0.43
C GLN A 60 3.48 15.96 -0.92
N LYS A 61 2.74 16.33 -1.96
CA LYS A 61 1.69 15.46 -2.53
C LYS A 61 2.33 14.10 -2.88
N ILE A 62 1.87 13.03 -2.24
CA ILE A 62 2.33 11.66 -2.46
C ILE A 62 1.17 10.85 -3.02
N GLU A 63 1.44 10.09 -4.07
CA GLU A 63 0.48 9.18 -4.70
C GLU A 63 0.99 7.75 -4.52
N MET A 64 0.17 6.90 -3.91
CA MET A 64 0.38 5.47 -3.83
C MET A 64 -0.54 4.82 -4.85
N THR A 65 0.03 4.08 -5.81
CA THR A 65 -0.73 3.43 -6.88
C THR A 65 -0.64 1.93 -6.70
N ASP A 66 -1.80 1.28 -6.53
CA ASP A 66 -1.88 -0.18 -6.51
C ASP A 66 -1.54 -0.72 -7.90
N THR A 67 -0.68 -1.74 -7.94
CA THR A 67 -0.40 -2.45 -9.19
C THR A 67 -1.31 -3.67 -9.27
N ILE A 68 -2.04 -3.83 -10.37
CA ILE A 68 -2.76 -5.07 -10.65
C ILE A 68 -1.73 -6.13 -10.98
N THR A 69 -1.57 -7.14 -10.13
CA THR A 69 -0.91 -8.37 -10.55
C THR A 69 -1.98 -9.27 -11.15
N GLU A 70 -1.89 -9.55 -12.45
CA GLU A 70 -2.62 -10.69 -13.02
C GLU A 70 -2.18 -11.94 -12.26
N VAL A 71 -3.05 -12.47 -11.40
CA VAL A 71 -2.82 -13.72 -10.69
C VAL A 71 -2.94 -14.85 -11.71
N THR A 72 -1.88 -15.08 -12.49
CA THR A 72 -1.75 -16.27 -13.31
C THR A 72 -1.18 -17.37 -12.43
N LYS A 73 -2.04 -18.33 -12.06
CA LYS A 73 -1.56 -19.60 -11.50
C LYS A 73 -0.66 -20.23 -12.55
N LYS A 74 0.56 -20.62 -12.20
CA LYS A 74 1.42 -21.41 -13.09
C LYS A 74 1.46 -22.84 -12.60
N ASP A 75 1.42 -23.80 -13.51
CA ASP A 75 1.69 -25.19 -13.17
C ASP A 75 3.18 -25.40 -12.83
N GLU A 76 3.55 -26.60 -12.36
CA GLU A 76 4.94 -26.95 -12.02
C GLU A 76 5.91 -26.88 -13.22
N SER A 77 5.39 -26.73 -14.44
CA SER A 77 6.15 -26.56 -15.69
C SER A 77 6.22 -25.10 -16.17
N GLY A 78 5.64 -24.16 -15.42
CA GLY A 78 5.65 -22.73 -15.71
C GLY A 78 4.58 -22.26 -16.69
N ASN A 79 3.63 -23.10 -17.09
CA ASN A 79 2.52 -22.73 -17.98
C ASN A 79 1.41 -21.99 -17.23
N LEU A 80 0.80 -20.99 -17.88
CA LEU A 80 -0.30 -20.22 -17.31
C LEU A 80 -1.57 -21.08 -17.22
N LEU A 81 -2.10 -21.25 -16.01
CA LEU A 81 -3.42 -21.79 -15.71
C LEU A 81 -4.41 -20.62 -15.68
N ALA A 82 -5.10 -20.39 -16.80
CA ALA A 82 -6.27 -19.52 -16.83
C ALA A 82 -7.46 -20.27 -16.21
N ASN A 83 -8.20 -19.60 -15.33
CA ASN A 83 -9.35 -20.06 -14.55
C ASN A 83 -9.01 -20.71 -13.20
N ALA A 84 -8.95 -19.86 -12.18
CA ALA A 84 -9.44 -20.25 -10.88
C ALA A 84 -10.79 -19.58 -10.67
N ASP A 85 -11.87 -20.30 -10.95
CA ASP A 85 -13.15 -20.02 -10.34
C ASP A 85 -12.95 -20.05 -8.82
N MET A 86 -13.11 -18.89 -8.17
CA MET A 86 -13.21 -18.83 -6.72
C MET A 86 -14.64 -19.23 -6.35
N GLU A 87 -14.82 -20.46 -5.92
CA GLU A 87 -16.05 -20.91 -5.27
C GLU A 87 -16.09 -20.31 -3.85
N ILE A 88 -17.26 -19.76 -3.47
CA ILE A 88 -17.53 -19.06 -2.20
C ILE A 88 -17.64 -20.07 -1.05
#